data_AF-A0A565B069-F1
#
_entry.id   AF-A0A565B069-F1
#
_cell.length_a   1.000
_cell.length_b   1.000
_cell.length_c   1.000
_cell.angle_alpha   90.00
_cell.angle_beta   90.00
_cell.angle_gamma   90.00
#
_symmetry.space_group_name_H-M   'P 1'
#
loop_
_entity.id
_entity.type
_entity.pdbx_description
1 polymer ?
#
loop_
_entity_poly.entity_id
_entity_poly.type
_entity_poly.pdbx_seq_one_letter_code
_entity_poly.pdbx_strand_id
1 'polypeptide(L)'
;MVLGDDNTKKSLKLFLKIGLEEQTALDTVDRNSRVTSDLTALIHQAGVTNGCDRTTGNLLYTVATKYYGKALVHRPTWLKYIVSSKIKSLVQLDAAYLYLGNTSADDFKLNEFEEAFGVGVDVSPEDIERTVEEIFEENMNTVLRMLYRTNVGEFIGHVRKRFAWANPKTVKRVIDEKMYELLGERTAADNDKPTKKEKPARVENAVVEVVPHPSQEELNTYSVHTEVFFSDGSMLRCSNTKEVLDKHLKMTGGKVYTRLPPEPNGYLHIGHAKAMFVDFGLAKERGGYCYLRTQPSSMLTGSLT
;
A
#
# COMPACT_ATOMS: atom_id res chain seq x y z
N MET A 1 -20.45 -36.64 34.55
CA MET A 1 -20.33 -35.29 35.15
C MET A 1 -20.31 -34.27 34.02
N VAL A 2 -21.45 -33.65 33.74
CA VAL A 2 -21.65 -32.66 32.68
C VAL A 2 -21.55 -31.27 33.31
N LEU A 3 -20.32 -30.79 33.52
CA LEU A 3 -20.04 -29.42 33.99
C LEU A 3 -19.21 -28.61 32.97
N GLY A 4 -18.88 -29.22 31.82
CA GLY A 4 -18.00 -28.65 30.81
C GLY A 4 -18.68 -27.90 29.67
N ASP A 5 -20.01 -27.76 29.65
CA ASP A 5 -20.71 -27.26 28.44
C ASP A 5 -21.20 -25.79 28.58
N ASP A 6 -21.61 -25.36 29.79
CA ASP A 6 -22.16 -24.00 29.98
C ASP A 6 -21.06 -22.92 30.10
N ASN A 7 -19.94 -23.21 30.75
CA ASN A 7 -18.83 -22.25 30.87
C ASN A 7 -18.11 -22.04 29.53
N THR A 8 -17.95 -23.13 28.79
CA THR A 8 -17.37 -23.21 27.44
C THR A 8 -18.18 -22.37 26.45
N LYS A 9 -19.52 -22.49 26.48
CA LYS A 9 -20.43 -21.64 25.70
C LYS A 9 -20.36 -20.15 26.08
N LYS A 10 -20.13 -19.83 27.36
CA LYS A 10 -19.96 -18.43 27.82
C LYS A 10 -18.65 -17.83 27.32
N SER A 11 -17.53 -18.56 27.44
CA SER A 11 -16.23 -18.13 26.93
C SER A 11 -16.25 -17.97 25.41
N LEU A 12 -16.89 -18.89 24.68
CA LEU A 12 -17.06 -18.79 23.23
C LEU A 12 -17.80 -17.50 22.84
N LYS A 13 -18.92 -17.18 23.51
CA LYS A 13 -19.67 -15.94 23.27
C LYS A 13 -18.83 -14.69 23.56
N LEU A 14 -17.99 -14.71 24.61
CA LEU A 14 -17.07 -13.61 24.92
C LEU A 14 -16.01 -13.43 23.83
N PHE A 15 -15.44 -14.53 23.33
CA PHE A 15 -14.40 -14.48 22.30
C PHE A 15 -14.94 -13.96 20.97
N LEU A 16 -16.15 -14.37 20.59
CA LEU A 16 -16.83 -13.82 19.41
C LEU A 16 -17.12 -12.32 19.56
N LYS A 17 -17.50 -11.86 20.76
CA LYS A 17 -17.76 -10.43 21.03
C LYS A 17 -16.54 -9.54 20.91
N ILE A 18 -15.34 -10.05 21.20
CA ILE A 18 -14.08 -9.31 21.00
C ILE A 18 -13.58 -9.39 19.55
N GLY A 19 -14.33 -10.02 18.65
CA GLY A 19 -14.04 -10.06 17.21
C GLY A 19 -13.06 -11.16 16.79
N LEU A 20 -12.83 -12.19 17.62
CA LEU A 20 -12.09 -13.38 17.20
C LEU A 20 -12.83 -14.13 16.09
N GLU A 21 -12.05 -14.71 15.17
CA GLU A 21 -12.58 -15.59 14.15
C GLU A 21 -13.23 -16.83 14.77
N GLU A 22 -14.39 -17.23 14.24
CA GLU A 22 -15.23 -18.28 14.82
C GLU A 22 -14.48 -19.61 15.00
N GLN A 23 -13.73 -20.05 13.98
CA GLN A 23 -12.89 -21.25 14.05
C GLN A 23 -11.82 -21.14 15.14
N THR A 24 -11.16 -19.99 15.23
CA THR A 24 -10.11 -19.76 16.24
C THR A 24 -10.70 -19.74 17.65
N ALA A 25 -11.89 -19.15 17.83
CA ALA A 25 -12.58 -19.12 19.10
C ALA A 25 -13.01 -20.53 19.55
N LEU A 26 -13.54 -21.34 18.64
CA LEU A 26 -13.89 -22.75 18.89
C LEU A 26 -12.65 -23.57 19.28
N ASP A 27 -11.60 -23.53 18.46
CA ASP A 27 -10.37 -24.27 18.72
C ASP A 27 -9.73 -23.87 20.07
N THR A 28 -9.79 -22.58 20.43
CA THR A 28 -9.26 -22.10 21.71
C THR A 28 -10.01 -22.70 22.89
N VAL A 29 -11.35 -22.66 22.82
CA VAL A 29 -12.24 -23.12 23.88
C VAL A 29 -12.19 -24.65 24.03
N ASP A 30 -12.11 -25.38 22.92
CA ASP A 30 -12.16 -26.84 22.91
C ASP A 30 -10.80 -27.49 23.19
N ARG A 31 -9.72 -26.91 22.67
CA ARG A 31 -8.38 -27.54 22.72
C ARG A 31 -7.46 -26.94 23.77
N ASN A 32 -7.70 -25.70 24.21
CA ASN A 32 -6.76 -24.96 25.04
C ASN A 32 -7.41 -24.32 26.27
N SER A 33 -7.63 -25.14 27.31
CA SER A 33 -8.26 -24.71 28.56
C SER A 33 -7.50 -23.61 29.29
N ARG A 34 -6.15 -23.61 29.22
CA ARG A 34 -5.30 -22.56 29.81
C ARG A 34 -5.44 -21.22 29.11
N VAL A 35 -5.32 -21.21 27.77
CA VAL A 35 -5.51 -19.97 27.01
C VAL A 35 -6.93 -19.46 27.18
N THR A 36 -7.92 -20.36 27.28
CA THR A 36 -9.30 -19.98 27.56
C THR A 36 -9.46 -19.28 28.90
N SER A 37 -8.85 -19.80 29.98
CA SER A 37 -8.91 -19.13 31.29
C SER A 37 -8.18 -17.80 31.30
N ASP A 38 -6.98 -17.75 30.70
CA ASP A 38 -6.15 -16.55 30.67
C ASP A 38 -6.79 -15.45 29.82
N LEU A 39 -7.28 -15.76 28.63
CA LEU A 39 -7.96 -14.82 27.77
C LEU A 39 -9.23 -14.28 28.42
N THR A 40 -10.01 -15.13 29.07
CA THR A 40 -11.20 -14.70 29.82
C THR A 40 -10.82 -13.72 30.93
N ALA A 41 -9.77 -14.03 31.70
CA ALA A 41 -9.27 -13.13 32.74
C ALA A 41 -8.77 -11.79 32.16
N LEU A 42 -8.07 -11.81 31.03
CA LEU A 42 -7.59 -10.60 30.36
C LEU A 42 -8.74 -9.74 29.83
N ILE A 43 -9.79 -10.34 29.26
CA ILE A 43 -11.00 -9.62 28.80
C ILE A 43 -11.68 -8.90 29.97
N HIS A 44 -11.81 -9.59 31.11
CA HIS A 44 -12.38 -8.98 32.31
C HIS A 44 -11.49 -7.87 32.89
N GLN A 45 -10.16 -8.06 32.93
CA GLN A 45 -9.21 -7.04 33.39
C GLN A 45 -9.17 -5.81 32.47
N ALA A 46 -9.29 -6.03 31.16
CA ALA A 46 -9.33 -4.98 30.15
C ALA A 46 -10.68 -4.24 30.11
N GLY A 47 -11.73 -4.78 30.74
CA GLY A 47 -13.06 -4.17 30.78
C GLY A 47 -13.82 -4.23 29.44
N VAL A 48 -13.45 -5.13 28.53
CA VAL A 48 -14.01 -5.24 27.16
C VAL A 48 -15.04 -6.36 27.01
N THR A 49 -15.72 -6.74 28.09
CA THR A 49 -16.76 -7.79 28.09
C THR A 49 -17.97 -7.48 27.21
N ASN A 50 -18.19 -6.20 26.91
CA ASN A 50 -19.25 -5.71 26.02
C ASN A 50 -18.85 -5.76 24.53
N GLY A 51 -17.60 -6.13 24.23
CA GLY A 51 -17.06 -6.21 22.88
C GLY A 51 -15.99 -5.15 22.61
N CYS A 52 -15.16 -5.41 21.59
CA CYS A 52 -14.14 -4.50 21.10
C CYS A 52 -13.92 -4.70 19.59
N ASP A 53 -13.09 -3.86 18.97
CA ASP A 53 -12.71 -4.07 17.58
C ASP A 53 -11.86 -5.34 17.42
N ARG A 54 -11.90 -5.91 16.21
CA ARG A 54 -11.18 -7.14 15.87
C ARG A 54 -9.66 -7.03 16.09
N THR A 55 -9.08 -5.85 15.90
CA THR A 55 -7.63 -5.65 16.08
C THR A 55 -7.27 -5.78 17.55
N THR A 56 -8.00 -5.07 18.42
CA THR A 56 -7.87 -5.16 19.88
C THR A 56 -8.09 -6.59 20.37
N GLY A 57 -9.11 -7.29 19.87
CA GLY A 57 -9.37 -8.69 20.21
C GLY A 57 -8.21 -9.62 19.84
N ASN A 58 -7.66 -9.47 18.64
CA ASN A 58 -6.50 -10.25 18.19
C ASN A 58 -5.23 -9.95 19.00
N LEU A 59 -5.03 -8.70 19.43
CA LEU A 59 -3.94 -8.34 20.32
C LEU A 59 -4.10 -9.00 21.70
N LEU A 60 -5.30 -8.95 22.29
CA LEU A 60 -5.59 -9.62 23.56
C LEU A 60 -5.40 -11.14 23.46
N TYR A 61 -5.82 -11.76 22.36
CA TYR A 61 -5.56 -13.16 22.08
C TYR A 61 -4.06 -13.48 21.98
N THR A 62 -3.28 -12.59 21.35
CA THR A 62 -1.82 -12.72 21.29
C THR A 62 -1.21 -12.62 22.69
N VAL A 63 -1.72 -11.74 23.55
CA VAL A 63 -1.28 -11.66 24.96
C VAL A 63 -1.54 -12.97 25.69
N ALA A 64 -2.73 -13.55 25.53
CA ALA A 64 -3.09 -14.82 26.16
C ALA A 64 -2.26 -16.01 25.66
N THR A 65 -1.86 -16.02 24.39
CA THR A 65 -1.16 -17.16 23.77
C THR A 65 0.36 -17.08 23.85
N LYS A 66 0.95 -15.90 23.63
CA LYS A 66 2.41 -15.69 23.56
C LYS A 66 3.02 -15.30 24.90
N TYR A 67 2.27 -14.57 25.73
CA TYR A 67 2.77 -13.94 26.96
C TYR A 67 2.16 -14.53 28.24
N TYR A 68 1.60 -15.74 28.14
CA TYR A 68 0.96 -16.45 29.23
C TYR A 68 1.88 -16.56 30.47
N GLY A 69 1.28 -16.50 31.66
CA GLY A 69 1.96 -16.84 32.92
C GLY A 69 3.04 -15.89 33.44
N LYS A 70 3.46 -14.85 32.72
CA LYS A 70 4.45 -13.88 33.23
C LYS A 70 3.74 -12.74 33.96
N ALA A 71 3.83 -12.73 35.28
CA ALA A 71 3.27 -11.70 36.14
C ALA A 71 4.00 -10.36 35.93
N LEU A 72 3.60 -9.65 34.87
CA LEU A 72 3.99 -8.27 34.68
C LEU A 72 3.23 -7.45 35.73
N VAL A 73 3.97 -6.82 36.63
CA VAL A 73 3.43 -5.88 37.63
C VAL A 73 2.58 -4.81 36.94
N HIS A 74 2.96 -4.42 35.72
CA HIS A 74 2.29 -3.40 34.89
C HIS A 74 1.32 -3.96 33.84
N ARG A 75 0.86 -5.22 33.96
CA ARG A 75 -0.12 -5.80 33.03
C ARG A 75 -1.39 -4.94 32.87
N PRO A 76 -2.01 -4.38 33.93
CA PRO A 76 -3.20 -3.54 33.78
C PRO A 76 -2.93 -2.28 32.94
N THR A 77 -1.77 -1.66 33.13
CA THR A 77 -1.33 -0.53 32.32
C THR A 77 -1.23 -0.96 30.86
N TRP A 78 -0.53 -2.06 30.56
CA TRP A 78 -0.39 -2.56 29.20
C TRP A 78 -1.73 -2.83 28.50
N LEU A 79 -2.68 -3.47 29.20
CA LEU A 79 -4.02 -3.71 28.67
C LEU A 79 -4.78 -2.41 28.37
N LYS A 80 -4.63 -1.39 29.21
CA LYS A 80 -5.23 -0.06 28.96
C LYS A 80 -4.70 0.56 27.66
N TYR A 81 -3.42 0.38 27.33
CA TYR A 81 -2.84 0.87 26.06
C TYR A 81 -3.34 0.10 24.83
N ILE A 82 -3.65 -1.18 24.98
CA ILE A 82 -4.27 -1.98 23.93
C ILE A 82 -5.71 -1.52 23.69
N VAL A 83 -6.52 -1.39 24.75
CA VAL A 83 -7.93 -0.97 24.66
C VAL A 83 -8.08 0.47 24.17
N SER A 84 -7.16 1.36 24.53
CA SER A 84 -7.14 2.75 24.03
C SER A 84 -6.59 2.89 22.59
N SER A 85 -6.32 1.78 21.90
CA SER A 85 -5.78 1.74 20.53
C SER A 85 -4.46 2.50 20.36
N LYS A 86 -3.69 2.68 21.44
CA LYS A 86 -2.32 3.22 21.37
C LYS A 86 -1.34 2.16 20.86
N ILE A 87 -1.57 0.89 21.18
CA ILE A 87 -0.87 -0.27 20.59
C ILE A 87 -1.74 -0.82 19.47
N LYS A 88 -1.30 -0.66 18.21
CA LYS A 88 -2.08 -1.04 17.02
C LYS A 88 -1.50 -2.24 16.28
N SER A 89 -0.25 -2.61 16.55
CA SER A 89 0.46 -3.67 15.84
C SER A 89 1.13 -4.67 16.78
N LEU A 90 1.38 -5.87 16.26
CA LEU A 90 2.13 -6.91 16.97
C LEU A 90 3.55 -6.47 17.31
N VAL A 91 4.19 -5.65 16.46
CA VAL A 91 5.54 -5.14 16.69
C VAL A 91 5.56 -4.20 17.90
N GLN A 92 4.57 -3.32 18.00
CA GLN A 92 4.40 -2.45 19.17
C GLN A 92 4.08 -3.25 20.44
N LEU A 93 3.24 -4.28 20.32
CA LEU A 93 2.90 -5.18 21.42
C LEU A 93 4.16 -5.89 21.97
N ASP A 94 5.00 -6.41 21.08
CA ASP A 94 6.26 -7.07 21.43
C ASP A 94 7.27 -6.12 22.08
N ALA A 95 7.41 -4.90 21.54
CA ALA A 95 8.31 -3.88 22.09
C ALA A 95 7.86 -3.40 23.47
N ALA A 96 6.55 -3.14 23.65
CA ALA A 96 5.97 -2.79 24.93
C ALA A 96 6.21 -3.90 25.96
N TYR A 97 6.02 -5.16 25.57
CA TYR A 97 6.29 -6.29 26.44
C TYR A 97 7.78 -6.39 26.84
N LEU A 98 8.72 -6.17 25.90
CA LEU A 98 10.16 -6.20 26.18
C LEU A 98 10.56 -5.13 27.19
N TYR A 99 10.02 -3.91 27.07
CA TYR A 99 10.24 -2.86 28.05
C TYR A 99 9.72 -3.30 29.43
N LEU A 100 8.45 -3.72 29.51
CA LEU A 100 7.83 -4.13 30.77
C LEU A 100 8.48 -5.37 31.42
N GLY A 101 9.11 -6.24 30.63
CA GLY A 101 9.85 -7.39 31.14
C GLY A 101 11.20 -7.03 31.76
N ASN A 102 11.79 -5.89 31.36
CA ASN A 102 13.08 -5.41 31.86
C ASN A 102 12.94 -4.35 32.95
N THR A 103 11.76 -3.74 33.10
CA THR A 103 11.48 -2.70 34.09
C THR A 103 10.97 -3.29 35.41
N SER A 104 11.60 -2.90 36.51
CA SER A 104 11.15 -3.24 37.87
C SER A 104 9.91 -2.42 38.26
N ALA A 105 9.17 -2.84 39.28
CA ALA A 105 7.94 -2.17 39.71
C ALA A 105 8.15 -0.69 40.12
N ASP A 106 9.35 -0.36 40.64
CA ASP A 106 9.68 0.96 41.18
C ASP A 106 10.30 1.90 40.13
N ASP A 107 10.80 1.36 39.00
CA ASP A 107 11.49 2.13 37.95
C ASP A 107 10.60 2.46 36.74
N PHE A 108 9.29 2.21 36.82
CA PHE A 108 8.39 2.42 35.67
C PHE A 108 8.20 3.90 35.35
N LYS A 109 8.73 4.32 34.21
CA LYS A 109 8.53 5.67 33.66
C LYS A 109 7.62 5.63 32.45
N LEU A 110 6.50 6.35 32.54
CA LEU A 110 5.48 6.37 31.49
C LEU A 110 6.04 6.93 30.16
N ASN A 111 6.86 7.97 30.20
CA ASN A 111 7.42 8.59 28.99
C ASN A 111 8.35 7.64 28.23
N GLU A 112 9.28 6.99 28.95
CA GLU A 112 10.19 6.01 28.35
C GLU A 112 9.44 4.78 27.83
N PHE A 113 8.36 4.37 28.52
CA PHE A 113 7.48 3.30 28.04
C PHE A 113 6.79 3.69 26.73
N GLU A 114 6.16 4.86 26.65
CA GLU A 114 5.49 5.33 25.43
C GLU A 114 6.47 5.49 24.26
N GLU A 115 7.69 5.93 24.52
CA GLU A 115 8.76 6.05 23.51
C GLU A 115 9.25 4.68 23.03
N ALA A 116 9.39 3.70 23.92
CA ALA A 116 9.94 2.37 23.62
C ALA A 116 9.15 1.60 22.55
N PHE A 117 7.83 1.81 22.45
CA PHE A 117 6.99 1.20 21.40
C PHE A 117 6.38 2.22 20.43
N GLY A 118 6.87 3.47 20.45
CA GLY A 118 6.49 4.50 19.48
C GLY A 118 5.01 4.89 19.54
N VAL A 119 4.48 5.21 20.72
CA VAL A 119 3.12 5.74 20.84
C VAL A 119 3.00 7.05 20.05
N GLY A 120 2.01 7.11 19.15
CA GLY A 120 1.74 8.32 18.37
C GLY A 120 2.71 8.57 17.21
N VAL A 121 3.66 7.66 16.95
CA VAL A 121 4.49 7.71 15.74
C VAL A 121 3.66 7.20 14.57
N ASP A 122 2.99 8.11 13.88
CA ASP A 122 2.36 7.83 12.59
C ASP A 122 3.36 8.17 11.48
N VAL A 123 3.78 7.15 10.73
CA VAL A 123 4.72 7.34 9.62
C VAL A 123 3.92 7.79 8.42
N SER A 124 4.13 9.03 7.98
CA SER A 124 3.41 9.60 6.84
C SER A 124 3.69 8.78 5.57
N PRO A 125 2.68 8.59 4.69
CA PRO A 125 2.88 7.89 3.42
C PRO A 125 3.93 8.58 2.55
N GLU A 126 4.02 9.91 2.59
CA GLU A 126 5.00 10.70 1.87
C GLU A 126 6.45 10.42 2.34
N ASP A 127 6.65 10.20 3.64
CA ASP A 127 7.95 9.83 4.20
C ASP A 127 8.39 8.42 3.78
N ILE A 128 7.43 7.49 3.66
CA ILE A 128 7.65 6.14 3.14
C ILE A 128 8.04 6.22 1.67
N GLU A 129 7.28 6.97 0.86
CA GLU A 129 7.53 7.16 -0.57
C GLU A 129 8.93 7.72 -0.81
N ARG A 130 9.30 8.82 -0.12
CA ARG A 130 10.64 9.42 -0.23
C ARG A 130 11.75 8.43 0.13
N THR A 131 11.58 7.68 1.21
CA THR A 131 12.57 6.69 1.63
C THR A 131 12.69 5.52 0.65
N VAL A 132 11.57 5.08 0.07
CA VAL A 132 11.57 4.06 -0.98
C VAL A 132 12.29 4.60 -2.22
N GLU A 133 12.03 5.85 -2.64
CA GLU A 133 12.74 6.48 -3.77
C GLU A 133 14.25 6.48 -3.56
N GLU A 134 14.73 6.93 -2.39
CA GLU A 134 16.16 6.90 -2.06
C GLU A 134 16.75 5.47 -2.14
N ILE A 135 16.05 4.47 -1.61
CA ILE A 135 16.50 3.06 -1.66
C ILE A 135 16.60 2.58 -3.11
N PHE A 136 15.64 2.97 -3.97
CA PHE A 136 15.63 2.59 -5.37
C PHE A 136 16.71 3.32 -6.18
N GLU A 137 17.00 4.58 -5.89
CA GLU A 137 18.10 5.32 -6.49
C GLU A 137 19.46 4.67 -6.17
N GLU A 138 19.69 4.31 -4.90
CA GLU A 138 20.90 3.62 -4.45
C GLU A 138 21.06 2.24 -5.11
N ASN A 139 19.95 1.55 -5.37
CA ASN A 139 19.94 0.17 -5.89
C ASN A 139 19.55 0.07 -7.37
N MET A 140 19.48 1.18 -8.10
CA MET A 140 18.91 1.27 -9.45
C MET A 140 19.56 0.28 -10.42
N ASN A 141 20.90 0.18 -10.39
CA ASN A 141 21.65 -0.75 -11.24
C ASN A 141 21.31 -2.22 -10.97
N THR A 142 21.03 -2.56 -9.70
CA THR A 142 20.64 -3.92 -9.32
C THR A 142 19.21 -4.20 -9.74
N VAL A 143 18.30 -3.24 -9.56
CA VAL A 143 16.88 -3.36 -9.96
C VAL A 143 16.77 -3.56 -11.47
N LEU A 144 17.46 -2.76 -12.28
CA LEU A 144 17.44 -2.90 -13.74
C LEU A 144 18.06 -4.21 -14.23
N ARG A 145 19.06 -4.74 -13.51
CA ARG A 145 19.70 -6.02 -13.85
C ARG A 145 18.87 -7.23 -13.47
N MET A 146 18.19 -7.17 -12.33
CA MET A 146 17.44 -8.29 -11.75
C MET A 146 15.95 -8.24 -12.09
N LEU A 147 15.45 -7.09 -12.56
CA LEU A 147 14.04 -6.82 -12.85
C LEU A 147 13.15 -7.24 -11.65
N TYR A 148 12.06 -7.95 -11.91
CA TYR A 148 11.16 -8.47 -10.88
C TYR A 148 11.75 -9.57 -9.97
N ARG A 149 13.01 -9.98 -10.18
CA ARG A 149 13.73 -10.89 -9.26
C ARG A 149 14.46 -10.16 -8.14
N THR A 150 14.45 -8.84 -8.19
CA THR A 150 14.98 -8.02 -7.11
C THR A 150 14.34 -8.43 -5.80
N ASN A 151 15.16 -8.58 -4.75
CA ASN A 151 14.68 -9.01 -3.45
C ASN A 151 13.91 -7.86 -2.78
N VAL A 152 12.60 -7.79 -3.02
CA VAL A 152 11.70 -6.80 -2.39
C VAL A 152 11.76 -6.88 -0.86
N GLY A 153 12.06 -8.06 -0.29
CA GLY A 153 12.22 -8.23 1.15
C GLY A 153 13.38 -7.42 1.74
N GLU A 154 14.46 -7.22 0.97
CA GLU A 154 15.60 -6.39 1.38
C GLU A 154 15.21 -4.92 1.47
N PHE A 155 14.44 -4.43 0.49
CA PHE A 155 13.93 -3.06 0.48
C PHE A 155 12.95 -2.80 1.62
N ILE A 156 12.04 -3.74 1.89
CA ILE A 156 11.17 -3.68 3.07
C ILE A 156 12.02 -3.62 4.35
N GLY A 157 13.10 -4.40 4.42
CA GLY A 157 14.05 -4.37 5.52
C GLY A 157 14.71 -3.01 5.71
N HIS A 158 15.14 -2.36 4.63
CA HIS A 158 15.73 -1.01 4.68
C HIS A 158 14.73 0.04 5.15
N VAL A 159 13.49 0.01 4.65
CA VAL A 159 12.42 0.91 5.14
C VAL A 159 12.17 0.68 6.62
N ARG A 160 12.10 -0.58 7.08
CA ARG A 160 11.90 -0.92 8.50
C ARG A 160 13.04 -0.46 9.41
N LYS A 161 14.29 -0.41 8.92
CA LYS A 161 15.41 0.12 9.70
C LYS A 161 15.24 1.61 10.01
N ARG A 162 14.67 2.38 9.08
CA ARG A 162 14.40 3.81 9.28
C ARG A 162 13.06 4.06 9.99
N PHE A 163 12.05 3.27 9.66
CA PHE A 163 10.70 3.36 10.23
C PHE A 163 10.25 2.01 10.80
N ALA A 164 10.64 1.74 12.04
CA ALA A 164 10.31 0.49 12.73
C ALA A 164 8.78 0.25 12.87
N TRP A 165 8.01 1.34 12.93
CA TRP A 165 6.56 1.33 13.17
C TRP A 165 5.71 1.47 11.90
N ALA A 166 6.33 1.55 10.71
CA ALA A 166 5.60 1.71 9.45
C ALA A 166 4.70 0.49 9.14
N ASN A 167 3.52 0.75 8.58
CA ASN A 167 2.59 -0.31 8.20
C ASN A 167 3.19 -1.19 7.08
N PRO A 168 3.41 -2.50 7.32
CA PRO A 168 4.04 -3.37 6.34
C PRO A 168 3.29 -3.47 5.01
N LYS A 169 1.95 -3.35 5.04
CA LYS A 169 1.13 -3.39 3.82
C LYS A 169 1.34 -2.14 2.98
N THR A 170 1.40 -0.97 3.62
CA THR A 170 1.67 0.30 2.94
C THR A 170 3.05 0.31 2.33
N VAL A 171 4.08 -0.07 3.10
CA VAL A 171 5.47 -0.14 2.62
C VAL A 171 5.58 -1.07 1.41
N LYS A 172 4.98 -2.26 1.48
CA LYS A 172 4.98 -3.19 0.35
C LYS A 172 4.29 -2.60 -0.88
N ARG A 173 3.10 -1.99 -0.70
CA ARG A 173 2.36 -1.37 -1.80
C ARG A 173 3.19 -0.30 -2.52
N VAL A 174 3.82 0.60 -1.78
CA VAL A 174 4.65 1.68 -2.34
C VAL A 174 5.84 1.10 -3.12
N ILE A 175 6.49 0.06 -2.59
CA ILE A 175 7.59 -0.62 -3.29
C ILE A 175 7.10 -1.29 -4.57
N ASP A 176 5.97 -2.01 -4.52
CA ASP A 176 5.39 -2.69 -5.69
C ASP A 176 4.97 -1.68 -6.77
N GLU A 177 4.41 -0.53 -6.38
CA GLU A 177 4.09 0.59 -7.28
C GLU A 177 5.36 1.16 -7.93
N LYS A 178 6.43 1.39 -7.17
CA LYS A 178 7.72 1.87 -7.71
C LYS A 178 8.39 0.85 -8.63
N MET A 179 8.32 -0.44 -8.30
CA MET A 179 8.78 -1.51 -9.20
C MET A 179 8.02 -1.46 -10.53
N TYR A 180 6.70 -1.30 -10.48
CA TYR A 180 5.86 -1.22 -11.68
C TYR A 180 6.14 0.05 -12.50
N GLU A 181 6.33 1.20 -11.85
CA GLU A 181 6.71 2.45 -12.53
C GLU A 181 8.04 2.33 -13.29
N LEU A 182 9.02 1.62 -12.72
CA LEU A 182 10.34 1.45 -13.32
C LEU A 182 10.40 0.34 -14.38
N LEU A 183 9.70 -0.78 -14.16
CA LEU A 183 9.84 -1.99 -14.98
C LEU A 183 8.65 -2.24 -15.93
N GLY A 184 7.50 -1.61 -15.69
CA GLY A 184 6.27 -1.85 -16.46
C GLY A 184 5.61 -3.20 -16.16
N GLU A 185 4.83 -3.73 -17.09
CA GLU A 185 4.13 -5.01 -16.89
C GLU A 185 5.10 -6.18 -16.70
N ARG A 186 4.78 -7.07 -15.75
CA ARG A 186 5.57 -8.28 -15.51
C ARG A 186 5.42 -9.25 -16.67
N THR A 187 6.52 -9.62 -17.30
CA THR A 187 6.55 -10.53 -18.44
C THR A 187 7.14 -11.89 -18.06
N ALA A 188 6.87 -12.92 -18.88
CA ALA A 188 7.42 -14.27 -18.64
C ALA A 188 8.97 -14.30 -18.63
N ALA A 189 9.62 -13.36 -19.33
CA ALA A 189 11.07 -13.20 -19.35
C ALA A 189 11.66 -12.82 -17.97
N ASP A 190 10.85 -12.24 -17.09
CA ASP A 190 11.22 -11.98 -15.69
C ASP A 190 11.32 -13.27 -14.87
N ASN A 191 10.77 -14.37 -15.39
CA ASN A 191 10.92 -15.78 -15.01
C ASN A 191 12.36 -16.35 -15.09
N ASP A 192 13.07 -16.07 -16.19
CA ASP A 192 14.24 -16.84 -16.67
C ASP A 192 15.63 -16.29 -16.26
N LYS A 193 16.43 -17.07 -15.51
CA LYS A 193 17.80 -16.69 -15.05
C LYS A 193 18.62 -15.96 -16.14
N PRO A 194 19.34 -14.87 -15.82
CA PRO A 194 19.95 -14.04 -16.85
C PRO A 194 21.10 -14.78 -17.55
N THR A 195 20.95 -15.04 -18.86
CA THR A 195 22.02 -15.47 -19.76
C THR A 195 22.60 -14.27 -20.52
N LYS A 196 23.93 -14.25 -20.72
CA LYS A 196 24.66 -13.21 -21.47
C LYS A 196 24.18 -13.16 -22.94
N LYS A 197 23.87 -11.94 -23.45
CA LYS A 197 23.71 -11.40 -24.84
C LYS A 197 23.51 -12.42 -26.00
N GLU A 198 22.50 -12.35 -26.88
CA GLU A 198 22.24 -11.34 -27.96
C GLU A 198 20.82 -11.44 -28.62
N LYS A 199 20.29 -10.27 -29.07
CA LYS A 199 19.46 -9.88 -30.27
C LYS A 199 18.23 -10.69 -30.82
N PRO A 200 17.33 -10.06 -31.63
CA PRO A 200 15.88 -10.01 -31.34
C PRO A 200 14.94 -10.88 -32.18
N ALA A 201 13.70 -10.96 -31.67
CA ALA A 201 12.41 -11.23 -32.30
C ALA A 201 11.88 -12.67 -32.28
N ARG A 202 10.69 -12.85 -31.67
CA ARG A 202 9.49 -13.40 -32.33
C ARG A 202 8.24 -13.14 -31.47
N VAL A 203 7.21 -12.62 -32.12
CA VAL A 203 5.84 -12.45 -31.59
C VAL A 203 5.16 -13.81 -31.57
N GLU A 204 4.45 -14.17 -30.49
CA GLU A 204 3.24 -14.98 -30.58
C GLU A 204 2.40 -14.96 -29.27
N ASN A 205 1.12 -14.70 -29.50
CA ASN A 205 -0.09 -14.59 -28.67
C ASN A 205 -0.29 -15.58 -27.50
N ALA A 206 -0.88 -15.12 -26.38
CA ALA A 206 -1.99 -15.82 -25.70
C ALA A 206 -2.61 -15.04 -24.51
N VAL A 207 -3.93 -14.80 -24.65
CA VAL A 207 -5.05 -14.77 -23.67
C VAL A 207 -5.01 -13.79 -22.48
N VAL A 208 -5.92 -12.80 -22.54
CA VAL A 208 -6.25 -11.82 -21.50
C VAL A 208 -7.48 -12.30 -20.71
N GLU A 209 -7.37 -12.35 -19.38
CA GLU A 209 -8.48 -12.51 -18.44
C GLU A 209 -9.17 -11.15 -18.22
N VAL A 210 -10.50 -11.13 -18.33
CA VAL A 210 -11.33 -9.91 -18.38
C VAL A 210 -11.65 -9.42 -16.97
N VAL A 211 -11.31 -8.16 -16.66
CA VAL A 211 -11.79 -7.43 -15.48
C VAL A 211 -12.78 -6.33 -15.93
N PRO A 212 -13.87 -6.05 -15.20
CA PRO A 212 -15.06 -5.39 -15.76
C PRO A 212 -14.85 -3.91 -16.09
N HIS A 213 -15.39 -3.49 -17.23
CA HIS A 213 -15.53 -2.08 -17.62
C HIS A 213 -16.55 -1.35 -16.73
N PRO A 214 -16.30 -0.10 -16.32
CA PRO A 214 -17.37 0.83 -15.98
C PRO A 214 -18.16 1.21 -17.25
N SER A 215 -19.48 1.21 -17.14
CA SER A 215 -20.44 1.52 -18.20
C SER A 215 -20.24 2.92 -18.79
N GLN A 216 -20.35 3.02 -20.12
CA GLN A 216 -20.05 4.20 -20.94
C GLN A 216 -21.02 5.39 -20.80
N GLU A 217 -21.92 5.42 -19.81
CA GLU A 217 -23.01 6.41 -19.80
C GLU A 217 -22.74 7.70 -19.01
N GLU A 218 -21.61 7.87 -18.33
CA GLU A 218 -21.39 9.08 -17.51
C GLU A 218 -20.29 10.05 -18.00
N LEU A 219 -19.81 9.97 -19.27
CA LEU A 219 -18.69 10.82 -19.69
C LEU A 219 -18.83 11.71 -20.92
N ASN A 220 -20.02 11.90 -21.49
CA ASN A 220 -20.18 12.78 -22.66
C ASN A 220 -21.15 13.94 -22.43
N THR A 221 -20.80 14.86 -21.53
CA THR A 221 -21.49 16.17 -21.42
C THR A 221 -20.99 17.18 -22.47
N TYR A 222 -20.04 16.81 -23.32
CA TYR A 222 -19.54 17.64 -24.41
C TYR A 222 -19.66 16.88 -25.72
N SER A 223 -20.63 17.23 -26.57
CA SER A 223 -20.71 16.75 -27.95
C SER A 223 -19.54 17.29 -28.76
N VAL A 224 -18.38 16.63 -28.65
CA VAL A 224 -17.24 16.88 -29.54
C VAL A 224 -17.72 16.55 -30.95
N HIS A 225 -17.76 17.55 -31.83
CA HIS A 225 -18.08 17.33 -33.23
C HIS A 225 -16.98 16.46 -33.84
N THR A 226 -17.31 15.21 -34.11
CA THR A 226 -16.37 14.21 -34.65
C THR A 226 -16.34 14.21 -36.18
N GLU A 227 -17.19 15.00 -36.84
CA GLU A 227 -17.24 15.12 -38.29
C GLU A 227 -16.97 16.57 -38.70
N VAL A 228 -15.92 16.79 -39.50
CA VAL A 228 -15.57 18.09 -40.09
C VAL A 228 -15.75 17.97 -41.60
N PHE A 229 -16.65 18.78 -42.15
CA PHE A 229 -16.90 18.86 -43.59
C PHE A 229 -16.05 19.96 -44.20
N PHE A 230 -15.30 19.64 -45.24
CA PHE A 230 -14.51 20.60 -45.99
C PHE A 230 -15.28 21.09 -47.23
N SER A 231 -14.89 22.27 -47.73
CA SER A 231 -15.49 22.91 -48.89
C SER A 231 -15.32 22.15 -50.20
N ASP A 232 -14.37 21.21 -50.27
CA ASP A 232 -14.17 20.30 -51.40
C ASP A 232 -15.08 19.06 -51.35
N GLY A 233 -15.97 18.98 -50.34
CA GLY A 233 -16.88 17.86 -50.13
C GLY A 233 -16.26 16.67 -49.37
N SER A 234 -14.99 16.77 -48.95
CA SER A 234 -14.37 15.75 -48.11
C SER A 234 -14.86 15.86 -46.65
N MET A 235 -14.96 14.71 -45.97
CA MET A 235 -15.39 14.63 -44.58
C MET A 235 -14.28 13.99 -43.75
N LEU A 236 -13.75 14.72 -42.77
CA LEU A 236 -12.83 14.18 -41.77
C LEU A 236 -13.61 13.70 -40.57
N ARG A 237 -13.56 12.39 -40.33
CA ARG A 237 -13.99 11.80 -39.07
C ARG A 237 -12.83 11.80 -38.09
N CYS A 238 -12.90 12.68 -37.09
CA CYS A 238 -11.98 12.74 -35.95
C CYS A 238 -12.30 11.62 -34.94
N SER A 239 -12.36 10.37 -35.41
CA SER A 239 -12.51 9.18 -34.60
C SER A 239 -11.41 8.19 -34.94
N ASN A 240 -10.66 7.75 -33.94
CA ASN A 240 -9.69 6.67 -34.12
C ASN A 240 -10.44 5.37 -34.47
N THR A 241 -9.82 4.53 -35.30
CA THR A 241 -10.38 3.20 -35.60
C THR A 241 -10.38 2.34 -34.33
N LYS A 242 -11.29 1.35 -34.27
CA LYS A 242 -11.40 0.42 -33.12
C LYS A 242 -10.07 -0.27 -32.81
N GLU A 243 -9.34 -0.68 -33.85
CA GLU A 243 -8.03 -1.32 -33.71
C GLU A 243 -6.98 -0.41 -33.04
N VAL A 244 -6.96 0.88 -33.39
CA VAL A 244 -6.05 1.86 -32.79
C VAL A 244 -6.44 2.15 -31.34
N LEU A 245 -7.74 2.21 -31.06
CA LEU A 245 -8.26 2.37 -29.69
C LEU A 245 -7.94 1.16 -28.81
N ASP A 246 -8.10 -0.07 -29.31
CA ASP A 246 -7.75 -1.28 -28.57
C ASP A 246 -6.25 -1.35 -28.28
N LYS A 247 -5.42 -0.98 -29.26
CA LYS A 247 -3.97 -0.88 -29.05
C LYS A 247 -3.61 0.20 -28.02
N HIS A 248 -4.29 1.34 -28.07
CA HIS A 248 -4.11 2.42 -27.11
C HIS A 248 -4.52 2.00 -25.70
N LEU A 249 -5.68 1.36 -25.53
CA LEU A 249 -6.17 0.84 -24.26
C LEU A 249 -5.23 -0.19 -23.65
N LYS A 250 -4.70 -1.11 -24.48
CA LYS A 250 -3.68 -2.08 -24.04
C LYS A 250 -2.41 -1.40 -23.54
N MET A 251 -1.97 -0.31 -24.18
CA MET A 251 -0.74 0.38 -23.78
C MET A 251 -0.92 1.31 -22.56
N THR A 252 -2.10 1.90 -22.41
CA THR A 252 -2.39 2.94 -21.40
C THR A 252 -3.11 2.40 -20.17
N GLY A 253 -3.63 1.17 -20.23
CA GLY A 253 -4.44 0.59 -19.16
C GLY A 253 -5.70 1.40 -18.85
N GLY A 254 -6.18 2.22 -19.80
CA GLY A 254 -7.34 3.11 -19.61
C GLY A 254 -7.07 4.34 -18.72
N LYS A 255 -5.83 4.61 -18.33
CA LYS A 255 -5.47 5.80 -17.56
C LYS A 255 -5.46 7.05 -18.46
N VAL A 256 -5.74 8.21 -17.86
CA VAL A 256 -5.70 9.50 -18.56
C VAL A 256 -4.25 9.97 -18.72
N TYR A 257 -3.87 10.36 -19.93
CA TYR A 257 -2.54 10.93 -20.21
C TYR A 257 -2.68 12.33 -20.80
N THR A 258 -2.15 13.33 -20.10
CA THR A 258 -2.08 14.72 -20.57
C THR A 258 -0.63 15.11 -20.87
N ARG A 259 -0.43 16.26 -21.51
CA ARG A 259 0.91 16.79 -21.74
C ARG A 259 0.91 18.30 -21.65
N LEU A 260 1.93 18.86 -21.01
CA LEU A 260 2.25 20.28 -21.09
C LEU A 260 3.48 20.46 -21.98
N PRO A 261 3.34 21.13 -23.14
CA PRO A 261 4.45 21.29 -24.08
C PRO A 261 5.03 22.71 -24.09
N PRO A 262 5.80 23.14 -23.08
CA PRO A 262 6.42 24.46 -23.10
C PRO A 262 7.57 24.51 -24.10
N GLU A 263 7.83 25.71 -24.63
CA GLU A 263 9.08 25.98 -25.33
C GLU A 263 10.23 26.02 -24.32
N PRO A 264 11.38 25.38 -24.59
CA PRO A 264 12.48 25.28 -23.65
C PRO A 264 13.09 26.64 -23.29
N ASN A 265 13.04 27.60 -24.22
CA ASN A 265 13.51 28.98 -24.03
C ASN A 265 12.35 29.98 -23.85
N GLY A 266 11.11 29.50 -23.76
CA GLY A 266 9.93 30.35 -23.62
C GLY A 266 9.77 30.86 -22.20
N TYR A 267 9.34 32.12 -22.04
CA TYR A 267 9.02 32.67 -20.73
C TYR A 267 7.60 32.31 -20.32
N LEU A 268 7.48 31.69 -19.15
CA LEU A 268 6.19 31.41 -18.55
C LEU A 268 5.50 32.72 -18.15
N HIS A 269 4.20 32.80 -18.43
CA HIS A 269 3.34 33.92 -18.07
C HIS A 269 2.03 33.36 -17.51
N ILE A 270 1.13 34.21 -17.02
CA ILE A 270 -0.09 33.78 -16.32
C ILE A 270 -1.00 32.81 -17.12
N GLY A 271 -0.97 32.88 -18.46
CA GLY A 271 -1.68 31.94 -19.32
C GLY A 271 -1.17 30.50 -19.17
N HIS A 272 0.13 30.32 -18.93
CA HIS A 272 0.72 29.02 -18.66
C HIS A 272 0.25 28.42 -17.33
N ALA A 273 -0.08 29.26 -16.34
CA ALA A 273 -0.65 28.76 -15.08
C ALA A 273 -1.98 28.05 -15.31
N LYS A 274 -2.83 28.57 -16.22
CA LYS A 274 -4.08 27.91 -16.60
C LYS A 274 -3.82 26.58 -17.34
N ALA A 275 -2.87 26.55 -18.27
CA ALA A 275 -2.49 25.32 -18.97
C ALA A 275 -1.97 24.25 -18.00
N MET A 276 -1.05 24.63 -17.10
CA MET A 276 -0.54 23.75 -16.04
C MET A 276 -1.66 23.22 -15.15
N PHE A 277 -2.56 24.09 -14.70
CA PHE A 277 -3.68 23.69 -13.84
C PHE A 277 -4.59 22.67 -14.52
N VAL A 278 -4.89 22.86 -15.80
CA VAL A 278 -5.72 21.92 -16.57
C VAL A 278 -4.99 20.61 -16.81
N ASP A 279 -3.77 20.65 -17.35
CA ASP A 279 -3.06 19.44 -17.78
C ASP A 279 -2.65 18.57 -16.58
N PHE A 280 -2.02 19.16 -15.55
CA PHE A 280 -1.63 18.42 -14.35
C PHE A 280 -2.83 18.12 -13.44
N GLY A 281 -3.78 19.05 -13.33
CA GLY A 281 -4.97 18.87 -12.49
C GLY A 281 -5.87 17.75 -12.98
N LEU A 282 -6.14 17.69 -14.28
CA LEU A 282 -6.97 16.63 -14.87
C LEU A 282 -6.33 15.25 -14.74
N ALA A 283 -5.00 15.16 -14.95
CA ALA A 283 -4.27 13.92 -14.73
C ALA A 283 -4.37 13.47 -13.25
N LYS A 284 -4.14 14.38 -12.30
CA LYS A 284 -4.24 14.09 -10.88
C LYS A 284 -5.64 13.63 -10.46
N GLU A 285 -6.69 14.34 -10.89
CA GLU A 285 -8.08 14.02 -10.54
C GLU A 285 -8.51 12.65 -11.07
N ARG A 286 -8.02 12.25 -12.25
CA ARG A 286 -8.40 10.99 -12.90
C ARG A 286 -7.40 9.85 -12.71
N GLY A 287 -6.46 9.97 -11.77
CA GLY A 287 -5.45 8.94 -11.49
C GLY A 287 -4.55 8.63 -12.69
N GLY A 288 -4.33 9.63 -13.54
CA GLY A 288 -3.53 9.58 -14.76
C GLY A 288 -2.16 10.25 -14.60
N TYR A 289 -1.46 10.46 -15.72
CA TYR A 289 -0.13 11.07 -15.77
C TYR A 289 -0.09 12.28 -16.70
N CYS A 290 0.69 13.30 -16.34
CA CYS A 290 0.96 14.46 -17.18
C CYS A 290 2.44 14.47 -17.58
N TYR A 291 2.74 14.49 -18.87
CA TYR A 291 4.10 14.61 -19.37
C TYR A 291 4.48 16.07 -19.60
N LEU A 292 5.59 16.51 -18.98
CA LEU A 292 6.24 17.76 -19.36
C LEU A 292 7.09 17.50 -20.61
N ARG A 293 6.60 17.87 -21.79
CA ARG A 293 7.25 17.57 -23.06
C ARG A 293 7.74 18.84 -23.74
N THR A 294 8.99 19.22 -23.51
CA THR A 294 9.58 20.39 -24.17
C THR A 294 9.51 20.24 -25.69
N GLN A 295 9.08 21.30 -26.36
CA GLN A 295 9.08 21.33 -27.83
C GLN A 295 10.48 21.72 -28.30
N PRO A 296 11.23 20.85 -28.99
CA PRO A 296 12.50 21.26 -29.56
C PRO A 296 12.23 22.35 -30.61
N SER A 297 12.76 23.55 -30.39
CA SER A 297 12.83 24.57 -31.44
C SER A 297 13.70 23.99 -32.56
N SER A 298 13.20 24.00 -33.80
CA SER A 298 13.98 23.66 -35.00
C SER A 298 15.38 24.30 -34.92
N MET A 299 16.42 23.50 -35.23
CA MET A 299 17.84 23.83 -35.18
C MET A 299 18.12 25.34 -35.30
N LEU A 300 18.70 25.93 -34.24
CA LEU A 300 19.51 27.15 -34.39
C LEU A 300 20.80 26.75 -35.15
N THR A 301 20.73 26.59 -36.47
CA THR A 301 21.92 26.59 -37.32
C THR A 301 22.43 28.03 -37.41
N GLY A 302 23.12 28.48 -36.37
CA GLY A 302 24.00 29.63 -36.45
C GLY A 302 25.33 29.18 -37.04
N SER A 303 25.55 29.43 -38.33
CA SER A 303 26.90 29.41 -38.89
C SER A 303 27.72 30.48 -38.19
N LEU A 304 28.70 30.08 -37.38
CA LEU A 304 29.75 30.97 -36.90
C LEU A 304 30.64 31.30 -38.10
N THR A 305 30.39 32.46 -38.73
CA THR A 305 31.41 33.18 -39.52
C THR A 305 32.18 34.11 -38.62
#